data_AF-A0A926UM28-F1
#
_entry.id   AF-A0A926UM28-F1
#
_cell.length_a   1.000
_cell.length_b   1.000
_cell.length_c   1.000
_cell.angle_alpha   90.00
_cell.angle_beta   90.00
_cell.angle_gamma   90.00
#
_symmetry.space_group_name_H-M   'P 1'
#
loop_
_entity.id
_entity.type
_entity.pdbx_description
1 polymer ?
#
loop_
_entity_poly.entity_id
_entity_poly.type
_entity_poly.pdbx_seq_one_letter_code
_entity_poly.pdbx_strand_id
1 'polypeptide(L)'
;MTKSIIWINGDCLSPTNPALEEYANTPAVWVWDDALIEEWQLSLKRITFIYECLLELPVEIRRGNVAEEVIKFAQEHDAKMVVTTDSPSPKFDDICHQIEKKLKLEIFEVRPFFDYDGFIDLKRFSRYWQVAEKYLYL
;
A
#
# COMPACT_ATOMS: atom_id res chain seq x y z
N MET A 1 19.09 -1.76 14.82
CA MET A 1 17.82 -1.49 14.12
C MET A 1 17.02 -2.77 14.07
N THR A 2 15.71 -2.72 14.26
CA THR A 2 14.85 -3.90 14.08
C THR A 2 14.75 -4.20 12.58
N LYS A 3 15.06 -5.42 12.15
CA LYS A 3 15.00 -5.81 10.73
C LYS A 3 13.53 -5.77 10.26
N SER A 4 13.30 -5.09 9.15
CA SER A 4 11.98 -4.91 8.54
C SER A 4 11.87 -5.63 7.19
N ILE A 5 10.63 -5.80 6.76
CA ILE A 5 10.24 -6.00 5.37
C ILE A 5 9.26 -4.90 4.96
N ILE A 6 9.09 -4.68 3.67
CA ILE A 6 8.06 -3.78 3.13
C ILE A 6 6.96 -4.62 2.49
N TRP A 7 5.71 -4.35 2.85
CA TRP A 7 4.54 -4.88 2.14
C TRP A 7 3.98 -3.79 1.22
N ILE A 8 4.01 -4.04 -0.09
CA ILE A 8 3.43 -3.15 -1.10
C ILE A 8 1.98 -3.57 -1.37
N ASN A 9 1.06 -2.60 -1.25
CA ASN A 9 -0.36 -2.78 -1.56
C ASN A 9 -0.77 -2.04 -2.84
N GLY A 10 -1.98 -2.31 -3.32
CA GLY A 10 -2.45 -1.89 -4.65
C GLY A 10 -2.72 -0.39 -4.81
N ASP A 11 -2.76 0.37 -3.72
CA ASP A 11 -3.10 1.80 -3.73
C ASP A 11 -1.86 2.71 -3.79
N CYS A 12 -0.66 2.14 -3.67
CA CYS A 12 0.61 2.88 -3.79
C CYS A 12 1.67 2.10 -4.60
N LEU A 13 1.31 1.66 -5.81
CA LEU A 13 2.19 0.97 -6.76
C LEU A 13 3.08 1.96 -7.54
N SER A 14 4.04 2.58 -6.85
CA SER A 14 4.97 3.56 -7.43
C SER A 14 6.42 3.33 -6.98
N PRO A 15 7.44 3.58 -7.82
CA PRO A 15 8.83 3.61 -7.38
C PRO A 15 9.10 4.66 -6.29
N THR A 16 8.26 5.70 -6.22
CA THR A 16 8.28 6.73 -5.18
C THR A 16 7.34 6.41 -4.01
N ASN A 17 7.11 5.12 -3.73
CA ASN A 17 6.34 4.70 -2.57
C ASN A 17 7.08 5.15 -1.29
N PRO A 18 6.44 5.88 -0.36
CA PRO A 18 7.09 6.40 0.84
C PRO A 18 7.84 5.35 1.67
N ALA A 19 7.32 4.12 1.76
CA ALA A 19 7.99 3.03 2.47
C ALA A 19 9.26 2.57 1.75
N LEU A 20 9.28 2.55 0.42
CA LEU A 20 10.47 2.21 -0.37
C LEU A 20 11.55 3.31 -0.27
N GLU A 21 11.15 4.57 -0.17
CA GLU A 21 12.06 5.72 -0.01
C GLU A 21 12.71 5.74 1.38
N GLU A 22 11.92 5.61 2.46
CA GLU A 22 12.42 5.66 3.83
C GLU A 22 13.23 4.40 4.18
N TYR A 23 12.78 3.23 3.75
CA TYR A 23 13.40 1.93 4.03
C TYR A 23 14.14 1.35 2.82
N ALA A 24 14.96 2.18 2.16
CA ALA A 24 15.73 1.78 0.98
C ALA A 24 16.55 0.48 1.17
N ASN A 25 16.58 -0.37 0.15
CA ASN A 25 17.23 -1.70 0.14
C ASN A 25 16.65 -2.74 1.12
N THR A 26 15.48 -2.47 1.70
CA THR A 26 14.74 -3.45 2.51
C THR A 26 14.00 -4.42 1.60
N PRO A 27 13.97 -5.74 1.91
CA PRO A 27 13.19 -6.69 1.13
C PRO A 27 11.71 -6.31 1.11
N ALA A 28 11.12 -6.27 -0.09
CA ALA A 28 9.74 -5.89 -0.29
C ALA A 28 8.93 -7.04 -0.92
N VAL A 29 7.65 -7.14 -0.57
CA VAL A 29 6.75 -8.18 -1.06
C VAL A 29 5.43 -7.60 -1.55
N TRP A 30 4.97 -8.10 -2.69
CA TRP A 30 3.60 -7.98 -3.18
C TRP A 30 2.92 -9.35 -3.07
N VAL A 31 1.64 -9.37 -2.70
CA VAL A 31 0.85 -10.60 -2.67
C VAL A 31 -0.41 -10.44 -3.51
N TRP A 32 -0.55 -11.28 -4.54
CA TRP A 32 -1.81 -11.45 -5.26
C TRP A 32 -2.83 -12.17 -4.37
N ASP A 33 -3.89 -11.45 -3.99
CA ASP A 33 -5.01 -12.00 -3.23
C ASP A 33 -6.04 -12.62 -4.17
N ASP A 34 -6.10 -13.96 -4.20
CA ASP A 34 -7.04 -14.70 -5.02
C ASP A 34 -8.51 -14.42 -4.68
N ALA A 35 -8.81 -14.23 -3.39
CA ALA A 35 -10.16 -13.93 -2.95
C ALA A 35 -10.60 -12.55 -3.44
N LEU A 36 -9.70 -11.56 -3.41
CA LEU A 36 -9.98 -10.23 -3.96
C LEU A 36 -10.10 -10.24 -5.49
N ILE A 37 -9.21 -10.95 -6.19
CA ILE A 37 -9.26 -11.07 -7.65
C ILE A 37 -10.60 -11.66 -8.09
N GLU A 38 -11.05 -12.71 -7.41
CA GLU A 38 -12.34 -13.36 -7.66
C GLU A 38 -13.52 -12.47 -7.27
N GLU A 39 -13.53 -11.91 -6.06
CA GLU A 39 -14.62 -11.05 -5.57
C GLU A 39 -14.83 -9.82 -6.47
N TRP A 40 -13.74 -9.19 -6.91
CA TRP A 40 -13.80 -7.96 -7.72
C TRP A 40 -13.81 -8.24 -9.22
N GLN A 41 -13.77 -9.53 -9.62
CA GLN A 41 -13.77 -9.97 -11.01
C GLN A 41 -12.74 -9.20 -11.86
N LEU A 42 -11.50 -9.10 -11.35
CA LEU A 42 -10.48 -8.29 -12.01
C LEU A 42 -10.21 -8.82 -13.42
N SER A 43 -10.45 -7.97 -14.43
CA SER A 43 -10.18 -8.33 -15.81
C SER A 43 -8.69 -8.62 -16.03
N LEU A 44 -8.40 -9.45 -17.04
CA LEU A 44 -7.01 -9.71 -17.47
C LEU A 44 -6.24 -8.41 -17.73
N LYS A 45 -6.87 -7.40 -18.34
CA LYS A 45 -6.22 -6.09 -18.60
C LYS A 45 -5.75 -5.42 -17.31
N ARG A 46 -6.54 -5.47 -16.23
CA ARG A 46 -6.16 -4.88 -14.94
C ARG A 46 -5.06 -5.67 -14.26
N ILE A 47 -5.10 -7.01 -14.35
CA ILE A 47 -4.04 -7.88 -13.83
C ILE A 47 -2.72 -7.61 -14.56
N THR A 48 -2.75 -7.54 -15.90
CA THR A 48 -1.56 -7.22 -16.71
C THR A 48 -0.98 -5.86 -16.36
N PHE A 49 -1.82 -4.83 -16.26
CA PHE A 49 -1.37 -3.49 -15.88
C PHE A 49 -0.66 -3.47 -14.51
N ILE A 50 -1.27 -4.09 -13.49
CA ILE A 50 -0.63 -4.18 -12.16
C ILE A 50 0.67 -4.97 -12.24
N TYR A 51 0.71 -6.07 -12.97
CA TYR A 51 1.93 -6.86 -13.14
C TYR A 51 3.06 -6.04 -13.80
N GLU A 52 2.75 -5.25 -14.82
CA GLU A 52 3.72 -4.34 -15.45
C GLU A 52 4.27 -3.32 -14.45
N CYS A 53 3.41 -2.72 -13.60
CA CYS A 53 3.87 -1.84 -12.52
C CYS A 53 4.80 -2.57 -11.53
N LEU A 54 4.50 -3.82 -11.18
CA LEU A 54 5.33 -4.60 -10.25
C LEU A 54 6.73 -4.91 -10.82
N LEU A 55 6.88 -5.02 -12.14
CA LEU A 55 8.20 -5.21 -12.77
C LEU A 55 9.13 -4.00 -12.62
N GLU A 56 8.57 -2.81 -12.36
CA GLU A 56 9.34 -1.59 -12.09
C GLU A 56 9.72 -1.43 -10.61
N LEU A 57 9.20 -2.30 -9.72
CA LEU A 57 9.43 -2.24 -8.28
C LEU A 57 10.38 -3.35 -7.80
N PRO A 58 11.20 -3.10 -6.76
CA PRO A 58 12.11 -4.10 -6.19
C PRO A 58 11.37 -5.07 -5.25
N VAL A 59 10.31 -5.73 -5.74
CA VAL A 59 9.43 -6.57 -4.93
C VAL A 59 9.53 -8.05 -5.32
N GLU A 60 9.43 -8.92 -4.33
CA GLU A 60 9.09 -10.32 -4.55
C GLU A 60 7.58 -10.46 -4.74
N ILE A 61 7.17 -11.14 -5.82
CA ILE A 61 5.75 -11.34 -6.15
C ILE A 61 5.31 -12.70 -5.62
N ARG A 62 4.35 -12.70 -4.71
CA ARG A 62 3.71 -13.88 -4.13
C ARG A 62 2.22 -13.92 -4.47
N ARG A 63 1.55 -15.02 -4.10
CA ARG A 63 0.13 -15.24 -4.31
C ARG A 63 -0.44 -16.08 -3.17
N GLY A 64 -1.60 -15.70 -2.65
CA GLY A 64 -2.26 -16.40 -1.54
C GLY A 64 -2.94 -15.44 -0.57
N ASN A 65 -3.12 -15.87 0.68
CA ASN A 65 -3.61 -15.01 1.73
C ASN A 65 -2.54 -13.94 2.07
N VAL A 66 -2.92 -12.66 1.96
CA VAL A 66 -1.97 -11.54 2.09
C VAL A 66 -1.25 -11.53 3.43
N ALA A 67 -1.99 -11.61 4.54
CA ALA A 67 -1.39 -11.55 5.86
C ALA A 67 -0.44 -12.74 6.11
N GLU A 68 -0.85 -13.95 5.72
CA GLU A 68 -0.04 -15.16 5.88
C GLU A 68 1.26 -15.09 5.07
N GLU A 69 1.20 -14.68 3.80
CA GLU A 69 2.39 -14.57 2.95
C GLU A 69 3.33 -13.44 3.40
N VAL A 70 2.79 -12.29 3.86
CA VAL A 70 3.61 -11.21 4.43
C VAL A 70 4.31 -11.67 5.71
N ILE A 71 3.61 -12.37 6.61
CA ILE A 71 4.21 -12.92 7.84
C ILE A 71 5.29 -13.94 7.50
N LYS A 72 5.05 -14.81 6.52
CA LYS A 72 6.01 -15.82 6.09
C LYS A 72 7.26 -15.18 5.46
N PHE A 73 7.09 -14.19 4.59
CA PHE A 73 8.19 -13.42 4.02
C PHE A 73 9.03 -12.74 5.11
N ALA A 74 8.37 -12.16 6.13
CA ALA A 74 9.08 -11.58 7.28
C ALA A 74 9.92 -12.63 8.02
N GLN A 75 9.40 -13.85 8.21
CA GLN A 75 10.13 -14.94 8.86
C GLN A 75 11.36 -15.38 8.07
N GLU A 76 11.23 -15.55 6.75
CA GLU A 76 12.33 -15.93 5.86
C GLU A 76 13.44 -14.88 5.83
N HIS A 77 13.08 -13.62 6.06
CA HIS A 77 14.02 -12.51 6.18
C HIS A 77 14.40 -12.18 7.62
N ASP A 78 14.07 -12.98 8.64
CA ASP A 78 14.32 -12.68 10.06
C ASP A 78 13.82 -11.29 10.51
N ALA A 79 12.81 -10.75 9.84
CA ALA A 79 12.22 -9.46 10.16
C ALA A 79 11.22 -9.56 11.30
N LYS A 80 11.16 -8.51 12.12
CA LYS A 80 10.21 -8.36 13.24
C LYS A 80 9.26 -7.18 13.06
N MET A 81 9.38 -6.50 11.92
CA MET A 81 8.60 -5.32 11.57
C MET A 81 8.17 -5.41 10.11
N VAL A 82 6.93 -5.04 9.85
CA VAL A 82 6.40 -4.82 8.51
C VAL A 82 6.17 -3.32 8.36
N VAL A 83 6.61 -2.80 7.22
CA VAL A 83 6.35 -1.43 6.82
C VAL A 83 5.41 -1.45 5.61
N THR A 84 4.39 -0.61 5.59
CA THR A 84 3.50 -0.48 4.43
C THR A 84 3.03 0.97 4.29
N THR A 85 2.23 1.25 3.26
CA THR A 85 1.56 2.54 3.06
C THR A 85 0.08 2.42 3.35
N ASP A 86 -0.53 3.49 3.83
CA ASP A 86 -1.97 3.53 4.09
C ASP A 86 -2.78 3.26 2.81
N SER A 87 -3.97 2.68 2.98
CA SER A 87 -4.86 2.30 1.89
C SER A 87 -6.32 2.43 2.31
N PRO A 88 -7.17 3.04 1.46
CA PRO A 88 -8.61 3.10 1.70
C PRO A 88 -9.33 1.77 1.41
N SER A 89 -8.60 0.70 1.05
CA SER A 89 -9.18 -0.59 0.72
C SER A 89 -9.91 -1.19 1.92
N PRO A 90 -11.16 -1.67 1.79
CA PRO A 90 -11.94 -2.17 2.92
C PRO A 90 -11.29 -3.31 3.71
N LYS A 91 -10.40 -4.10 3.08
CA LYS A 91 -9.70 -5.23 3.72
C LYS A 91 -8.36 -4.81 4.36
N PHE A 92 -7.90 -3.58 4.15
CA PHE A 92 -6.57 -3.16 4.59
C PHE A 92 -6.40 -3.25 6.10
N ASP A 93 -7.34 -2.68 6.87
CA ASP A 93 -7.31 -2.73 8.34
C ASP A 93 -7.34 -4.16 8.86
N ASP A 94 -8.15 -5.02 8.26
CA ASP A 94 -8.25 -6.44 8.65
C ASP A 94 -6.95 -7.21 8.39
N ILE A 95 -6.23 -6.89 7.31
CA ILE A 95 -4.91 -7.47 7.01
C ILE A 95 -3.86 -6.94 8.01
N CYS A 96 -3.87 -5.63 8.27
CA CYS A 96 -2.99 -5.00 9.25
C CYS A 96 -3.15 -5.62 10.64
N HIS A 97 -4.38 -5.75 11.13
CA HIS A 97 -4.68 -6.41 12.40
C HIS A 97 -4.20 -7.87 12.46
N GLN A 98 -4.20 -8.60 11.34
CA GLN A 98 -3.68 -9.97 11.30
C GLN A 98 -2.14 -10.01 11.39
N ILE A 99 -1.46 -9.06 10.73
CA ILE A 99 0.00 -8.92 10.79
C ILE A 99 0.45 -8.50 12.20
N GLU A 100 -0.22 -7.53 12.80
CA GLU A 100 0.10 -6.96 14.13
C GLU A 100 0.04 -7.98 15.27
N LYS A 101 -0.74 -9.07 15.10
CA LYS A 101 -0.76 -10.18 16.07
C LYS A 101 0.60 -10.86 16.22
N LYS A 102 1.51 -10.74 15.25
CA LYS A 102 2.80 -11.45 15.21
C LYS A 102 4.02 -10.56 15.00
N LEU A 103 3.86 -9.42 14.33
CA LEU A 103 4.94 -8.52 13.93
C LEU A 103 4.60 -7.08 14.32
N LYS A 104 5.60 -6.23 14.48
CA LYS A 104 5.34 -4.78 14.55
C LYS A 104 4.89 -4.30 13.17
N LEU A 105 4.01 -3.30 13.13
CA LEU A 105 3.55 -2.69 11.89
C LEU A 105 3.80 -1.18 11.95
N GLU A 106 4.32 -0.63 10.86
CA GLU A 106 4.45 0.80 10.61
C GLU A 106 3.74 1.12 9.30
N ILE A 107 2.88 2.14 9.32
CA ILE A 107 2.06 2.54 8.19
C ILE A 107 2.43 3.97 7.83
N PHE A 108 2.89 4.17 6.59
CA PHE A 108 3.19 5.49 6.03
C PHE A 108 1.95 6.10 5.41
N GLU A 109 1.65 7.34 5.78
CA GLU A 109 0.64 8.13 5.08
C GLU A 109 1.12 8.43 3.65
N VAL A 110 0.19 8.33 2.69
CA VAL A 110 0.45 8.76 1.31
C VAL A 110 0.27 10.26 1.23
N ARG A 111 1.21 10.94 0.56
CA ARG A 111 1.16 12.40 0.39
C ARG A 111 -0.20 12.82 -0.20
N PRO A 112 -0.96 13.70 0.48
CA PRO A 112 -2.21 14.19 -0.05
C PRO A 112 -1.98 15.04 -1.31
N PHE A 113 -3.04 15.25 -2.08
CA PHE A 113 -2.99 16.10 -3.27
C PHE A 113 -2.58 17.55 -2.94
N PHE A 114 -2.99 18.05 -1.78
CA PHE A 114 -2.59 19.33 -1.21
C PHE A 114 -2.78 19.28 0.31
N ASP A 115 -1.99 20.07 1.04
CA ASP A 115 -2.10 20.17 2.49
C ASP A 115 -3.21 21.17 2.87
N TYR A 116 -4.22 20.71 3.62
CA TYR A 116 -5.30 21.55 4.09
C TYR A 116 -5.93 20.97 5.37
N ASP A 117 -6.02 21.79 6.40
CA ASP A 117 -6.51 21.44 7.75
C ASP A 117 -7.92 21.99 8.04
N GLY A 118 -8.48 22.77 7.12
CA GLY A 118 -9.83 23.33 7.23
C GLY A 118 -10.95 22.36 6.83
N PHE A 119 -12.19 22.82 6.98
CA PHE A 119 -13.35 22.08 6.48
C PHE A 119 -13.43 22.13 4.95
N ILE A 120 -13.69 20.97 4.33
CA ILE A 120 -14.08 20.86 2.92
C ILE A 120 -15.40 20.08 2.85
N ASP A 121 -16.37 20.62 2.10
CA ASP A 121 -17.57 19.86 1.78
C ASP A 121 -17.29 18.85 0.65
N LEU A 122 -17.07 17.59 1.05
CA LEU A 122 -16.78 16.48 0.14
C LEU A 122 -18.03 15.89 -0.55
N LYS A 123 -19.25 16.42 -0.30
CA LYS A 123 -20.47 15.92 -0.95
C LYS A 123 -20.56 16.27 -2.45
N ARG A 124 -19.81 17.29 -2.90
CA ARG A 124 -19.78 17.72 -4.31
C ARG A 124 -18.36 18.04 -4.73
N PHE A 125 -17.90 17.41 -5.81
CA PHE A 125 -16.57 17.65 -6.36
C PHE A 125 -16.28 19.13 -6.62
N SER A 126 -17.25 19.91 -7.13
CA SER A 126 -17.04 21.34 -7.38
C SER A 126 -16.75 22.16 -6.13
N ARG A 127 -17.29 21.77 -4.96
CA ARG A 127 -17.02 22.45 -3.68
C ARG A 127 -15.63 22.11 -3.16
N TYR A 128 -15.22 20.85 -3.29
CA TYR A 128 -13.84 20.43 -3.03
C TYR A 128 -12.87 21.21 -3.93
N TRP A 129 -13.15 21.25 -5.24
CA TRP A 129 -12.25 21.85 -6.22
C TRP A 129 -12.06 23.36 -6.01
N GLN A 130 -13.11 24.11 -5.64
CA GLN A 130 -13.03 25.54 -5.30
C GLN A 130 -12.08 25.85 -4.14
N VAL A 131 -11.79 24.86 -3.29
CA VAL A 131 -10.78 24.97 -2.23
C VAL A 131 -9.44 24.53 -2.78
N ALA A 132 -9.35 23.30 -3.30
CA ALA A 132 -8.11 22.68 -3.75
C ALA A 132 -7.37 23.52 -4.80
N GLU A 133 -8.08 24.09 -5.79
CA GLU A 133 -7.47 24.83 -6.90
C GLU A 133 -6.63 26.03 -6.45
N LYS A 134 -6.94 26.60 -5.28
CA LYS A 134 -6.22 27.75 -4.71
C LYS A 134 -4.82 27.39 -4.18
N TYR A 135 -4.56 26.11 -3.97
CA TYR A 135 -3.30 25.59 -3.42
C TYR A 135 -2.39 24.97 -4.49
N LEU A 136 -2.84 24.85 -5.75
CA LEU A 136 -2.10 24.18 -6.82
C LEU A 136 -1.14 25.10 -7.60
N TYR A 137 -1.29 26.41 -7.48
CA TYR A 137 -0.53 27.41 -8.25
C TYR A 137 0.38 28.29 -7.38
N LEU A 138 0.69 27.84 -6.15
CA LEU A 138 1.60 28.52 -5.23
C LEU A 138 3.02 27.99 -5.38
#